data_AF-X1AST8-F1
#
_entry.id   AF-X1AST8-F1
#
_cell.length_a   1.000
_cell.length_b   1.000
_cell.length_c   1.000
_cell.angle_alpha   90.00
_cell.angle_beta   90.00
_cell.angle_gamma   90.00
#
_symmetry.space_group_name_H-M   'P 1'
#
loop_
_entity.id
_entity.type
_entity.pdbx_description
1 polymer ?
#
loop_
_entity_poly.entity_id
_entity_poly.type
_entity_poly.pdbx_seq_one_letter_code
_entity_poly.pdbx_strand_id
1 'polypeptide(L)'
;MVSLMTNKKKYIGILRCRLYASTFLNKDIEKNHVQFKDGNENNLSVDNLFWSKFRFSKEQKFYEKNPELLDEWNYEKNNGTDPSEVTYGSSMKVWWKCKYNHEWECSPKTRLKNNCPYCSNQLVDKNKSLKVTHPQLIKEWNYTKNKLNSDEVTYGSEKRVWWKCSKNHEWECCVKERTHKTKPTGCPFCAGNKVVI
;
A
#
# COMPACT_ATOMS: atom_id res chain seq x y z
N MET A 1 -18.49 -24.97 6.92
CA MET A 1 -17.02 -24.71 7.00
C MET A 1 -16.28 -25.26 5.76
N VAL A 2 -16.74 -24.94 4.53
CA VAL A 2 -16.04 -25.36 3.31
C VAL A 2 -16.21 -24.29 2.22
N SER A 3 -15.57 -23.12 2.36
CA SER A 3 -15.56 -22.12 1.27
C SER A 3 -14.33 -21.20 1.25
N LEU A 4 -13.22 -21.59 1.87
CA LEU A 4 -11.97 -20.80 1.86
C LEU A 4 -10.76 -21.59 1.33
N MET A 5 -10.89 -22.89 1.05
CA MET A 5 -9.77 -23.74 0.61
C MET A 5 -9.68 -23.94 -0.91
N THR A 6 -10.65 -23.46 -1.69
CA THR A 6 -10.71 -23.70 -3.15
C THR A 6 -9.89 -22.69 -3.96
N ASN A 7 -9.79 -21.42 -3.53
CA ASN A 7 -9.02 -20.43 -4.30
C ASN A 7 -7.50 -20.59 -4.14
N LYS A 8 -6.99 -20.93 -2.96
CA LYS A 8 -5.53 -21.08 -2.76
C LYS A 8 -4.92 -22.25 -3.53
N LYS A 9 -5.68 -23.33 -3.75
CA LYS A 9 -5.22 -24.53 -4.47
C LYS A 9 -5.16 -24.37 -5.99
N LYS A 10 -5.86 -23.37 -6.57
CA LYS A 10 -5.80 -23.11 -8.02
C LYS A 10 -4.48 -22.45 -8.46
N TYR A 11 -3.80 -21.75 -7.55
CA TYR A 11 -2.58 -20.98 -7.85
C TYR A 11 -1.26 -21.74 -7.61
N ILE A 12 -1.30 -22.90 -6.95
CA ILE A 12 -0.11 -23.79 -6.80
C ILE A 12 0.22 -24.51 -8.13
N GLY A 13 -0.69 -24.44 -9.13
CA GLY A 13 -0.55 -25.09 -10.43
C GLY A 13 0.22 -24.32 -11.51
N ILE A 14 0.70 -23.10 -11.26
CA ILE A 14 1.37 -22.25 -12.28
C ILE A 14 2.87 -22.13 -11.99
N LEU A 15 3.52 -23.27 -11.74
CA LEU A 15 4.97 -23.42 -11.79
C LEU A 15 5.33 -24.60 -12.70
N ARG A 16 4.98 -24.47 -13.97
CA ARG A 16 5.60 -25.18 -15.09
C ARG A 16 5.92 -24.19 -16.21
N CYS A 17 6.83 -23.28 -15.93
CA CYS A 17 7.51 -22.49 -16.96
C CYS A 17 8.58 -23.36 -17.63
N ARG A 18 8.25 -23.94 -18.78
CA ARG A 18 9.13 -24.18 -19.94
C ARG A 18 8.37 -25.04 -20.97
N LEU A 19 8.45 -24.62 -22.24
CA LEU A 19 7.83 -25.19 -23.46
C LEU A 19 6.40 -24.72 -23.75
N TYR A 20 6.22 -23.47 -24.20
CA TYR A 20 5.12 -23.09 -25.13
C TYR A 20 5.42 -21.77 -25.86
N ALA A 21 6.68 -21.58 -26.28
CA ALA A 21 7.11 -20.39 -27.02
C ALA A 21 7.59 -20.74 -28.44
N SER A 22 6.96 -21.71 -29.11
CA SER A 22 7.31 -22.08 -30.50
C SER A 22 6.13 -22.37 -31.42
N THR A 23 4.87 -22.17 -31.01
CA THR A 23 3.71 -22.55 -31.85
C THR A 23 2.67 -21.46 -32.10
N PHE A 24 2.92 -20.19 -31.79
CA PHE A 24 1.92 -19.12 -32.00
C PHE A 24 2.43 -17.84 -32.68
N LEU A 25 3.50 -17.93 -33.46
CA LEU A 25 3.99 -16.80 -34.28
C LEU A 25 4.39 -17.26 -35.68
N ASN A 26 3.50 -18.00 -36.35
CA ASN A 26 3.74 -18.45 -37.74
C ASN A 26 2.45 -18.53 -38.58
N LYS A 27 1.45 -17.68 -38.33
CA LYS A 27 0.21 -17.73 -39.14
C LYS A 27 -0.29 -16.44 -39.80
N ASP A 28 0.32 -15.27 -39.60
CA ASP A 28 -0.15 -14.05 -40.28
C ASP A 28 0.96 -13.19 -40.90
N ILE A 29 2.02 -13.82 -41.43
CA ILE A 29 3.01 -13.13 -42.30
C ILE A 29 3.12 -13.87 -43.63
N GLU A 30 1.99 -14.03 -44.33
CA GLU A 30 1.99 -14.30 -45.76
C GLU A 30 0.95 -13.42 -46.43
N LYS A 31 1.39 -12.21 -46.82
CA LYS A 31 0.95 -11.41 -47.97
C LYS A 31 1.31 -9.96 -47.71
N ASN A 32 2.53 -9.60 -48.09
CA ASN A 32 2.79 -8.35 -48.81
C ASN A 32 4.20 -8.44 -49.39
N HIS A 33 4.25 -8.61 -50.71
CA HIS A 33 5.43 -8.42 -51.53
C HIS A 33 6.02 -7.04 -51.25
N VAL A 34 7.21 -6.99 -50.66
CA VAL A 34 8.16 -5.92 -50.96
C VAL A 34 9.48 -6.60 -51.32
N GLN A 35 9.71 -6.73 -52.62
CA GLN A 35 11.01 -7.12 -53.16
C GLN A 35 11.98 -5.96 -52.93
N PHE A 36 13.10 -6.22 -52.26
CA PHE A 36 14.31 -5.41 -52.43
C PHE A 36 15.35 -6.30 -53.09
N LYS A 37 15.77 -5.89 -54.29
CA LYS A 37 16.83 -6.50 -55.08
C LYS A 37 18.20 -5.97 -54.66
N ASP A 38 19.17 -6.83 -54.93
CA ASP A 38 20.60 -6.61 -55.10
C ASP A 38 21.46 -6.48 -53.84
N GLY A 39 22.51 -7.31 -53.84
CA GLY A 39 23.27 -7.69 -52.67
C GLY A 39 24.35 -6.70 -52.27
N ASN A 40 24.73 -6.78 -51.00
CA ASN A 40 26.11 -6.64 -50.56
C ASN A 40 26.24 -7.25 -49.16
N GLU A 41 27.20 -8.14 -49.00
CA GLU A 41 27.63 -8.65 -47.70
C GLU A 41 28.26 -7.48 -46.93
N ASN A 42 27.65 -7.03 -45.82
CA ASN A 42 28.35 -6.39 -44.70
C ASN A 42 27.40 -6.05 -43.55
N ASN A 43 27.53 -6.86 -42.48
CA ASN A 43 27.75 -6.45 -41.10
C ASN A 43 26.84 -5.40 -40.43
N LEU A 44 26.19 -5.87 -39.35
CA LEU A 44 26.11 -5.21 -38.04
C LEU A 44 25.75 -3.71 -38.06
N SER A 45 24.46 -3.35 -37.97
CA SER A 45 24.05 -2.13 -37.23
C SER A 45 22.55 -1.88 -37.08
N VAL A 46 21.65 -2.54 -37.83
CA VAL A 46 20.24 -2.12 -37.83
C VAL A 46 19.42 -2.76 -36.69
N ASP A 47 19.73 -3.99 -36.28
CA ASP A 47 18.97 -4.69 -35.24
C ASP A 47 19.20 -4.11 -33.83
N ASN A 48 20.43 -3.67 -33.52
CA ASN A 48 20.75 -3.13 -32.19
C ASN A 48 20.12 -1.75 -31.91
N LEU A 49 19.74 -1.00 -32.94
CA LEU A 49 19.06 0.29 -32.82
C LEU A 49 17.54 0.15 -32.68
N PHE A 50 16.97 -0.97 -33.15
CA PHE A 50 15.54 -1.25 -33.02
C PHE A 50 15.19 -1.76 -31.61
N TRP A 51 16.00 -2.68 -31.06
CA TRP A 51 15.78 -3.23 -29.72
C TRP A 51 16.17 -2.27 -28.58
N SER A 52 17.13 -1.37 -28.78
CA SER A 52 17.52 -0.38 -27.77
C SER A 52 16.46 0.72 -27.55
N LYS A 53 15.56 0.93 -28.52
CA LYS A 53 14.42 1.86 -28.41
C LYS A 53 13.10 1.18 -28.00
N PHE A 54 12.96 -0.14 -28.13
CA PHE A 54 11.75 -0.86 -27.73
C PHE A 54 11.80 -1.24 -26.24
N ARG A 55 11.15 -0.39 -25.43
CA ARG A 55 11.09 -0.47 -23.97
C ARG A 55 10.27 -1.68 -23.52
N PHE A 56 10.88 -2.86 -23.40
CA PHE A 56 10.28 -4.12 -22.92
C PHE A 56 9.74 -4.11 -21.47
N SER A 57 9.87 -3.00 -20.72
CA SER A 57 9.58 -3.01 -19.28
C SER A 57 8.11 -2.85 -18.90
N LYS A 58 7.19 -2.65 -19.86
CA LYS A 58 5.76 -2.44 -19.55
C LYS A 58 4.97 -3.73 -19.40
N GLU A 59 5.47 -4.85 -19.90
CA GLU A 59 4.72 -6.12 -19.93
C GLU A 59 4.95 -7.00 -18.70
N GLN A 60 6.05 -6.77 -17.97
CA GLN A 60 6.40 -7.56 -16.80
C GLN A 60 5.34 -7.44 -15.70
N LYS A 61 4.88 -8.56 -15.12
CA LYS A 61 3.93 -8.55 -14.00
C LYS A 61 4.62 -8.12 -12.71
N PHE A 62 3.86 -7.48 -11.82
CA PHE A 62 4.44 -6.89 -10.60
C PHE A 62 5.00 -7.94 -9.61
N TYR A 63 4.48 -9.17 -9.67
CA TYR A 63 4.84 -10.26 -8.78
C TYR A 63 5.92 -11.19 -9.34
N GLU A 64 6.35 -11.04 -10.60
CA GLU A 64 7.31 -11.98 -11.21
C GLU A 64 8.63 -12.08 -10.43
N LYS A 65 9.13 -10.94 -9.94
CA LYS A 65 10.35 -10.89 -9.13
C LYS A 65 10.09 -10.97 -7.63
N ASN A 66 8.83 -10.79 -7.21
CA ASN A 66 8.42 -10.76 -5.81
C ASN A 66 7.10 -11.54 -5.65
N PRO A 67 7.11 -12.88 -5.76
CA PRO A 67 5.89 -13.70 -5.74
C PRO A 67 5.08 -13.56 -4.44
N GLU A 68 5.73 -13.24 -3.32
CA GLU A 68 5.11 -13.00 -2.02
C GLU A 68 4.15 -11.81 -2.03
N LEU A 69 4.21 -10.91 -3.02
CA LEU A 69 3.23 -9.84 -3.18
C LEU A 69 1.82 -10.37 -3.49
N LEU A 70 1.69 -11.59 -4.03
CA LEU A 70 0.39 -12.24 -4.22
C LEU A 70 -0.27 -12.63 -2.90
N ASP A 71 0.51 -12.88 -1.85
CA ASP A 71 -0.03 -13.12 -0.50
C ASP A 71 -0.61 -11.84 0.11
N GLU A 72 -0.15 -10.67 -0.35
CA GLU A 72 -0.67 -9.38 0.07
C GLU A 72 -1.78 -8.83 -0.84
N TRP A 73 -2.15 -9.53 -1.90
CA TRP A 73 -3.23 -9.08 -2.78
C TRP A 73 -4.60 -9.25 -2.10
N ASN A 74 -5.41 -8.20 -2.04
CA ASN A 74 -6.75 -8.29 -1.47
C ASN A 74 -7.76 -8.76 -2.53
N TYR A 75 -7.91 -10.07 -2.69
CA TYR A 75 -8.81 -10.68 -3.69
C TYR A 75 -10.28 -10.31 -3.51
N GLU A 76 -10.73 -10.07 -2.28
CA GLU A 76 -12.12 -9.67 -2.00
C GLU A 76 -12.40 -8.26 -2.51
N LYS A 77 -11.53 -7.29 -2.20
CA LYS A 77 -11.74 -5.88 -2.57
C LYS A 77 -11.36 -5.55 -4.01
N ASN A 78 -10.45 -6.31 -4.61
CA ASN A 78 -10.09 -6.12 -6.02
C ASN A 78 -11.13 -6.73 -6.98
N ASN A 79 -12.16 -7.40 -6.45
CA ASN A 79 -13.43 -7.75 -7.11
C ASN A 79 -13.28 -8.15 -8.59
N GLY A 80 -12.47 -9.17 -8.86
CA GLY A 80 -12.28 -9.71 -10.21
C GLY A 80 -11.12 -9.13 -11.01
N THR A 81 -10.40 -8.12 -10.50
CA THR A 81 -9.10 -7.75 -11.09
C THR A 81 -8.10 -8.88 -10.85
N ASP A 82 -7.72 -9.57 -11.92
CA ASP A 82 -6.70 -10.62 -11.83
C ASP A 82 -5.31 -9.98 -11.68
N PRO A 83 -4.52 -10.33 -10.63
CA PRO A 83 -3.12 -9.91 -10.53
C PRO A 83 -2.31 -10.17 -11.81
N SER A 84 -2.64 -11.22 -12.56
CA SER A 84 -1.99 -11.59 -13.82
C SER A 84 -2.19 -10.57 -14.94
N GLU A 85 -3.20 -9.71 -14.84
CA GLU A 85 -3.45 -8.63 -15.81
C GLU A 85 -2.69 -7.34 -15.45
N VAL A 86 -2.12 -7.28 -14.25
CA VAL A 86 -1.51 -6.05 -13.73
C VAL A 86 0.00 -6.07 -13.89
N THR A 87 0.52 -5.05 -14.57
CA THR A 87 1.95 -4.90 -14.83
C THR A 87 2.67 -4.17 -13.71
N TYR A 88 3.98 -4.40 -13.58
CA TYR A 88 4.89 -3.77 -12.62
C TYR A 88 4.82 -2.24 -12.64
N GLY A 89 4.71 -1.67 -13.83
CA GLY A 89 4.69 -0.22 -14.04
C GLY A 89 3.31 0.44 -13.86
N SER A 90 2.27 -0.36 -13.59
CA SER A 90 0.90 0.13 -13.54
C SER A 90 0.70 1.19 -12.46
N SER A 91 -0.03 2.26 -12.81
CA SER A 91 -0.52 3.29 -11.89
C SER A 91 -1.91 2.96 -11.33
N MET A 92 -2.54 1.87 -11.79
CA MET A 92 -3.84 1.40 -11.30
C MET A 92 -3.77 1.20 -9.79
N LYS A 93 -4.76 1.75 -9.08
CA LYS A 93 -4.93 1.55 -7.65
C LYS A 93 -5.60 0.20 -7.41
N VAL A 94 -5.00 -0.58 -6.53
CA VAL A 94 -5.50 -1.90 -6.12
C VAL A 94 -5.36 -2.02 -4.61
N TRP A 95 -6.18 -2.88 -4.04
CA TRP A 95 -6.22 -3.15 -2.61
C TRP A 95 -5.20 -4.22 -2.22
N TRP A 96 -4.49 -3.94 -1.15
CA TRP A 96 -3.52 -4.83 -0.51
C TRP A 96 -4.00 -5.18 0.89
N LYS A 97 -3.57 -6.33 1.41
CA LYS A 97 -3.86 -6.82 2.75
C LYS A 97 -2.64 -7.54 3.30
N CYS A 98 -2.00 -7.01 4.33
CA CYS A 98 -0.83 -7.66 4.91
C CYS A 98 -1.23 -8.78 5.88
N LYS A 99 -0.25 -9.58 6.31
CA LYS A 99 -0.44 -10.66 7.30
C LYS A 99 -1.05 -10.24 8.65
N TYR A 100 -1.05 -8.94 8.96
CA TYR A 100 -1.68 -8.39 10.16
C TYR A 100 -3.09 -7.84 9.91
N ASN A 101 -3.71 -8.19 8.76
CA ASN A 101 -5.04 -7.76 8.33
C ASN A 101 -5.23 -6.25 8.12
N HIS A 102 -4.15 -5.48 8.03
CA HIS A 102 -4.27 -4.09 7.57
C HIS A 102 -4.53 -4.08 6.07
N GLU A 103 -5.50 -3.27 5.65
CA GLU A 103 -5.90 -3.13 4.26
C GLU A 103 -5.61 -1.71 3.78
N TRP A 104 -4.94 -1.57 2.63
CA TRP A 104 -4.64 -0.26 2.04
C TRP A 104 -4.71 -0.29 0.53
N GLU A 105 -4.93 0.87 -0.08
CA GLU A 105 -5.01 1.01 -1.53
C GLU A 105 -3.78 1.76 -2.06
N CYS A 106 -3.02 1.12 -2.96
CA CYS A 106 -1.95 1.77 -3.71
C CYS A 106 -1.68 1.01 -5.01
N SER A 107 -0.91 1.63 -5.92
CA SER A 107 -0.52 0.94 -7.15
C SER A 107 0.61 -0.07 -6.89
N PRO A 108 0.76 -1.13 -7.71
CA PRO A 108 1.88 -2.06 -7.59
C PRO A 108 3.22 -1.35 -7.62
N LYS A 109 3.40 -0.38 -8.53
CA LYS A 109 4.60 0.47 -8.60
C LYS A 109 4.94 1.14 -7.26
N THR A 110 3.92 1.59 -6.52
CA THR A 110 4.11 2.21 -5.19
C THR A 110 4.35 1.15 -4.11
N ARG A 111 3.63 0.03 -4.13
CA ARG A 111 3.80 -1.09 -3.19
C ARG A 111 5.19 -1.69 -3.26
N LEU A 112 5.78 -1.81 -4.43
CA LEU A 112 7.14 -2.32 -4.61
C LEU A 112 8.20 -1.46 -3.92
N LYS A 113 7.90 -0.17 -3.69
CA LYS A 113 8.79 0.77 -3.00
C LYS A 113 8.47 0.93 -1.51
N ASN A 114 7.23 0.67 -1.11
CA ASN A 114 6.73 0.94 0.23
C ASN A 114 6.00 -0.27 0.81
N ASN A 115 6.29 -0.60 2.06
CA ASN A 115 5.56 -1.64 2.79
C ASN A 115 4.19 -1.16 3.25
N CYS A 116 3.44 -2.05 3.91
CA CYS A 116 2.17 -1.72 4.56
C CYS A 116 2.31 -0.43 5.40
N PRO A 117 1.54 0.63 5.11
CA PRO A 117 1.71 1.93 5.76
C PRO A 117 1.34 1.89 7.25
N TYR A 118 0.48 0.97 7.66
CA TYR A 118 0.15 0.73 9.07
C TYR A 118 1.31 0.10 9.83
N CYS A 119 1.94 -0.94 9.25
CA CYS A 119 3.09 -1.59 9.87
C CYS A 119 4.31 -0.67 9.96
N SER A 120 4.46 0.24 8.98
CA SER A 120 5.51 1.25 8.95
C SER A 120 5.19 2.50 9.79
N ASN A 121 4.12 2.49 10.59
CA ASN A 121 3.64 3.62 11.41
C ASN A 121 3.38 4.92 10.62
N GLN A 122 3.15 4.83 9.31
CA GLN A 122 2.78 5.96 8.46
C GLN A 122 1.28 6.25 8.55
N LEU A 123 0.46 5.21 8.79
CA LEU A 123 -0.98 5.33 9.04
C LEU A 123 -1.37 4.67 10.36
N VAL A 124 -2.42 5.21 10.98
CA VAL A 124 -3.00 4.66 12.21
C VAL A 124 -4.09 3.65 11.86
N ASP A 125 -3.97 2.45 12.43
CA ASP A 125 -5.07 1.48 12.42
C ASP A 125 -6.23 2.06 13.23
N LYS A 126 -7.39 2.21 12.59
CA LYS A 126 -8.59 2.80 13.20
C LYS A 126 -8.95 2.10 14.52
N ASN A 127 -8.74 0.79 14.62
CA ASN A 127 -9.03 -0.01 15.81
C ASN A 127 -8.08 0.29 16.98
N LYS A 128 -6.90 0.86 16.69
CA LYS A 128 -5.88 1.22 17.68
C LYS A 128 -5.78 2.73 17.91
N SER A 129 -6.68 3.49 17.28
CA SER A 129 -6.72 4.94 17.45
C SER A 129 -7.06 5.33 18.88
N LEU A 130 -6.69 6.56 19.26
CA LEU A 130 -6.99 7.13 20.57
C LEU A 130 -8.50 7.17 20.80
N LYS A 131 -9.29 7.49 19.77
CA LYS A 131 -10.75 7.50 19.83
C LYS A 131 -11.35 6.17 20.27
N VAL A 132 -10.81 5.06 19.74
CA VAL A 132 -11.30 3.72 20.05
C VAL A 132 -10.76 3.22 21.38
N THR A 133 -9.47 3.43 21.63
CA THR A 133 -8.78 2.87 22.81
C THR A 133 -9.00 3.66 24.11
N HIS A 134 -9.23 4.97 24.01
CA HIS A 134 -9.40 5.88 25.15
C HIS A 134 -10.58 6.86 24.94
N PRO A 135 -11.82 6.35 24.78
CA PRO A 135 -12.98 7.19 24.50
C PRO A 135 -13.25 8.27 25.56
N GLN A 136 -12.85 8.03 26.81
CA GLN A 136 -12.95 8.99 27.91
C GLN A 136 -12.12 10.25 27.67
N LEU A 137 -10.96 10.14 27.02
CA LEU A 137 -10.08 11.28 26.72
C LEU A 137 -10.60 12.13 25.57
N ILE A 138 -11.49 11.58 24.73
CA ILE A 138 -12.07 12.30 23.60
C ILE A 138 -12.98 13.43 24.05
N LYS A 139 -13.58 13.29 25.23
CA LYS A 139 -14.33 14.37 25.90
C LYS A 139 -13.46 15.59 26.18
N GLU A 140 -12.15 15.40 26.28
CA GLU A 140 -11.19 16.46 26.51
C GLU A 140 -10.44 16.88 25.24
N TRP A 141 -10.79 16.35 24.07
CA TRP A 141 -10.13 16.74 22.82
C TRP A 141 -10.58 18.14 22.38
N ASN A 142 -9.65 19.04 22.10
CA ASN A 142 -9.99 20.37 21.61
C ASN A 142 -10.12 20.36 20.07
N TYR A 143 -11.34 20.12 19.58
CA TYR A 143 -11.65 20.07 18.13
C TYR A 143 -11.42 21.40 17.39
N THR A 144 -11.46 22.53 18.08
CA THR A 144 -11.24 23.85 17.47
C THR A 144 -9.76 24.11 17.21
N LYS A 145 -8.89 23.70 18.14
CA LYS A 145 -7.44 23.96 18.05
C LYS A 145 -6.64 22.85 17.37
N ASN A 146 -7.15 21.62 17.36
CA ASN A 146 -6.48 20.50 16.72
C ASN A 146 -6.86 20.42 15.25
N LYS A 147 -5.84 20.40 14.37
CA LYS A 147 -6.02 20.04 12.95
C LYS A 147 -6.17 18.53 12.74
N LEU A 148 -5.64 17.73 13.68
CA LEU A 148 -5.72 16.28 13.66
C LEU A 148 -7.01 15.81 14.32
N ASN A 149 -7.59 14.74 13.77
CA ASN A 149 -8.66 14.02 14.42
C ASN A 149 -8.11 12.99 15.40
N SER A 150 -8.91 12.66 16.42
CA SER A 150 -8.51 11.69 17.45
C SER A 150 -8.46 10.23 16.95
N ASP A 151 -8.98 9.96 15.75
CA ASP A 151 -8.81 8.67 15.06
C ASP A 151 -7.49 8.57 14.27
N GLU A 152 -6.78 9.67 14.06
CA GLU A 152 -5.51 9.75 13.32
C GLU A 152 -4.25 9.64 14.21
N VAL A 153 -4.45 9.38 15.51
CA VAL A 153 -3.38 9.23 16.50
C VAL A 153 -3.63 7.98 17.33
N THR A 154 -2.57 7.26 17.69
CA THR A 154 -2.61 6.16 18.66
C THR A 154 -2.34 6.69 20.07
N TYR A 155 -2.64 5.90 21.10
CA TYR A 155 -2.30 6.24 22.48
C TYR A 155 -0.79 6.47 22.67
N GLY A 156 0.07 5.75 21.95
CA GLY A 156 1.53 5.92 22.03
C GLY A 156 2.08 7.15 21.29
N SER A 157 1.23 7.98 20.67
CA SER A 157 1.65 9.07 19.80
C SER A 157 2.39 10.18 20.54
N GLU A 158 3.54 10.59 20.01
CA GLU A 158 4.30 11.74 20.51
C GLU A 158 3.77 13.09 20.00
N LYS A 159 2.73 13.08 19.16
CA LYS A 159 2.14 14.32 18.64
C LYS A 159 1.57 15.15 19.79
N ARG A 160 1.94 16.42 19.83
CA ARG A 160 1.38 17.43 20.73
C ARG A 160 0.03 17.88 20.20
N VAL A 161 -0.97 17.84 21.06
CA VAL A 161 -2.35 18.23 20.73
C VAL A 161 -2.94 19.03 21.88
N TRP A 162 -3.95 19.82 21.55
CA TRP A 162 -4.70 20.63 22.49
C TRP A 162 -5.79 19.82 23.17
N TRP A 163 -5.83 19.94 24.49
CA TRP A 163 -6.83 19.36 25.36
C TRP A 163 -7.64 20.47 26.00
N LYS A 164 -8.89 20.17 26.33
CA LYS A 164 -9.82 21.08 27.01
C LYS A 164 -10.58 20.30 28.07
N CYS A 165 -10.43 20.64 29.33
CA CYS A 165 -11.14 19.95 30.41
C CYS A 165 -12.55 20.53 30.58
N SER A 166 -13.37 19.87 31.40
CA SER A 166 -14.72 20.33 31.73
C SER A 166 -14.80 21.70 32.40
N LYS A 167 -13.70 22.19 32.99
CA LYS A 167 -13.56 23.55 33.55
C LYS A 167 -13.10 24.59 32.51
N ASN A 168 -13.14 24.25 31.22
CA ASN A 168 -12.71 25.10 30.10
C ASN A 168 -11.23 25.50 30.08
N HIS A 169 -10.38 24.93 30.93
CA HIS A 169 -8.94 25.10 30.79
C HIS A 169 -8.44 24.39 29.54
N GLU A 170 -7.60 25.07 28.77
CA GLU A 170 -6.99 24.53 27.56
C GLU A 170 -5.49 24.39 27.74
N TRP A 171 -4.93 23.24 27.37
CA TRP A 171 -3.49 23.02 27.45
C TRP A 171 -3.03 22.10 26.33
N GLU A 172 -1.74 22.21 26.01
CA GLU A 172 -1.10 21.36 25.01
C GLU A 172 -0.19 20.34 25.71
N CYS A 173 -0.32 19.06 25.35
CA CYS A 173 0.61 18.00 25.73
C CYS A 173 0.56 16.84 24.74
N CYS A 174 1.53 15.94 24.81
CA CYS A 174 1.61 14.79 23.91
C CYS A 174 0.54 13.76 24.26
N VAL A 175 -0.01 13.06 23.26
CA VAL A 175 -1.00 11.99 23.49
C VAL A 175 -0.42 10.90 24.41
N LYS A 176 0.83 10.49 24.19
CA LYS A 176 1.52 9.49 25.03
C LYS A 176 1.55 9.83 26.52
N GLU A 177 1.59 11.12 26.87
CA GLU A 177 1.63 11.57 28.27
C GLU A 177 0.24 11.45 28.91
N ARG A 178 -0.81 11.78 28.15
CA ARG A 178 -2.20 11.62 28.60
C ARG A 178 -2.62 10.17 28.79
N THR A 179 -2.05 9.25 28.01
CA THR A 179 -2.38 7.82 28.04
C THR A 179 -1.30 6.98 28.71
N HIS A 180 -0.37 7.59 29.46
CA HIS A 180 0.70 6.84 30.11
C HIS A 180 0.13 5.82 31.10
N LYS A 181 0.56 4.55 31.00
CA LYS A 181 -0.05 3.43 31.74
C LYS A 181 -0.05 3.61 33.26
N THR A 182 1.03 4.15 33.82
CA THR A 182 1.21 4.23 35.29
C THR A 182 0.96 5.62 35.86
N LYS A 183 1.06 6.67 35.03
CA LYS A 183 1.00 8.06 35.49
C LYS A 183 0.50 8.97 34.35
N PRO A 184 -0.78 8.85 33.96
CA PRO A 184 -1.33 9.71 32.92
C PRO A 184 -1.36 11.16 33.40
N THR A 185 -1.00 12.10 32.53
CA THR A 185 -1.12 13.52 32.83
C THR A 185 -2.57 13.98 32.65
N GLY A 186 -2.95 14.99 33.44
CA GLY A 186 -4.27 15.64 33.37
C GLY A 186 -4.14 17.14 33.12
N CYS A 187 -5.24 17.86 33.31
CA CYS A 187 -5.25 19.32 33.21
C CYS A 187 -4.28 19.94 34.24
N PRO A 188 -3.23 20.67 33.81
CA PRO A 188 -2.24 21.22 34.74
C PRO A 188 -2.83 22.32 35.65
N PHE A 189 -3.85 23.04 35.17
CA PHE A 189 -4.58 24.04 35.96
C PHE A 189 -5.39 23.40 37.10
N CYS A 190 -6.15 22.33 36.80
CA CYS A 190 -6.90 21.59 37.83
C CYS A 190 -5.98 20.91 38.85
N ALA A 191 -4.76 20.54 38.44
CA ALA A 191 -3.77 19.95 39.33
C ALA A 191 -2.96 20.98 40.15
N GLY A 192 -3.18 22.29 39.95
CA GLY A 192 -2.42 23.35 40.63
C GLY A 192 -1.00 23.57 40.10
N ASN A 193 -0.64 22.93 38.99
CA ASN A 193 0.69 23.06 38.36
C ASN A 193 0.81 24.31 37.46
N LYS A 194 -0.32 24.92 37.10
CA LYS A 194 -0.39 26.18 36.34
C LYS A 194 -1.49 27.07 36.90
N VAL A 195 -1.25 28.38 36.88
CA VAL A 195 -2.22 29.40 37.29
C VAL A 195 -2.96 29.90 36.05
N VAL A 196 -4.28 30.10 36.16
CA VAL A 196 -5.09 30.79 35.14
C VAL A 196 -4.81 32.28 35.31
N ILE A 197 -4.27 32.92 34.27
CA ILE A 197 -3.93 34.35 34.25
C ILE A 197 -5.13 35.14 33.70
#